data_AF-A0A087TE00-F1
#
_entry.id   AF-A0A087TE00-F1
#
_cell.length_a   1.000
_cell.length_b   1.000
_cell.length_c   1.000
_cell.angle_alpha   90.00
_cell.angle_beta   90.00
_cell.angle_gamma   90.00
#
_symmetry.space_group_name_H-M   'P 1'
#
loop_
_entity.id
_entity.type
_entity.pdbx_description
1 polymer ?
#
loop_
_entity_poly.entity_id
_entity_poly.type
_entity_poly.pdbx_seq_one_letter_code
_entity_poly.pdbx_strand_id
1 'polypeptide(L)'
;MVQKVQRQQVLKRLRSAQEIQRRLEELEIKQKELEQQGVEVEKMFRREGHGSDSKEEAELMQKWYTLIHSKNKLTREEQELVIRLKDLELEDRHSKLQQTLRERLAQNSDKTEAQIMEERKILAEMLEIVEKRDELVAMLEQLRLREVEEEKNATTEVFSKGMKSPLSPGEKS
;
A
#
# COMPACT_ATOMS: atom_id res chain seq x y z
N MET A 1 -15.76 20.16 25.29
CA MET A 1 -15.19 20.30 23.92
C MET A 1 -14.18 19.19 23.58
N VAL A 2 -13.21 18.86 24.45
CA VAL A 2 -12.17 17.84 24.20
C VAL A 2 -12.72 16.44 23.85
N GLN A 3 -13.70 15.93 24.59
CA GLN A 3 -14.31 14.62 24.31
C GLN A 3 -15.00 14.55 22.94
N LYS A 4 -15.58 15.66 22.46
CA LYS A 4 -16.23 15.74 21.14
C LYS A 4 -15.19 15.63 20.01
N VAL A 5 -14.02 16.25 20.19
CA VAL A 5 -12.90 16.19 19.23
C VAL A 5 -12.31 14.79 19.17
N GLN A 6 -12.05 14.16 20.33
CA GLN A 6 -11.56 12.78 20.39
C GLN A 6 -12.52 11.79 19.72
N ARG A 7 -13.83 11.91 20.01
CA ARG A 7 -14.85 11.08 19.37
C ARG A 7 -14.86 11.27 17.84
N GLN A 8 -14.71 12.49 17.35
CA GLN A 8 -14.62 12.75 15.92
C GLN A 8 -13.37 12.14 15.28
N GLN A 9 -12.21 12.17 15.96
CA GLN A 9 -10.98 11.55 15.48
C GLN A 9 -11.10 10.03 15.40
N VAL A 10 -11.66 9.38 16.42
CA VAL A 10 -11.93 7.93 16.41
C VAL A 10 -12.85 7.55 15.25
N LEU A 11 -13.94 8.31 15.05
CA LEU A 11 -14.86 8.07 13.94
C LEU A 11 -14.22 8.30 12.56
N LYS A 12 -13.29 9.26 12.44
CA LYS A 12 -12.52 9.46 11.21
C LYS A 12 -11.64 8.25 10.92
N ARG A 13 -10.85 7.78 11.89
CA ARG A 13 -10.00 6.59 11.73
C ARG A 13 -10.79 5.34 11.37
N LEU A 14 -11.93 5.11 12.03
CA LEU A 14 -12.80 3.99 11.72
C LEU A 14 -13.29 4.02 10.27
N ARG A 15 -13.76 5.19 9.79
CA ARG A 15 -14.19 5.33 8.40
C ARG A 15 -13.04 5.11 7.42
N SER A 16 -11.86 5.65 7.71
CA SER A 16 -10.67 5.44 6.87
C SER A 16 -10.27 3.97 6.80
N ALA A 17 -10.30 3.25 7.92
CA ALA A 17 -10.02 1.82 7.94
C ALA A 17 -11.05 1.01 7.13
N GLN A 18 -12.34 1.36 7.22
CA GLN A 18 -13.40 0.73 6.42
C GLN A 18 -13.22 0.99 4.92
N GLU A 19 -12.83 2.20 4.55
CA GLU A 19 -12.57 2.56 3.14
C GLU A 19 -11.37 1.80 2.58
N ILE A 20 -10.29 1.68 3.35
CA ILE A 20 -9.11 0.89 2.98
C ILE A 20 -9.48 -0.58 2.83
N GLN A 21 -10.24 -1.14 3.77
CA GLN A 21 -10.67 -2.53 3.71
C GLN A 21 -11.51 -2.82 2.46
N ARG A 22 -12.50 -1.96 2.16
CA ARG A 22 -13.29 -2.07 0.93
C ARG A 22 -12.38 -2.02 -0.30
N ARG A 23 -11.38 -1.13 -0.31
CA ARG A 23 -10.47 -1.00 -1.45
C ARG A 23 -9.58 -2.23 -1.63
N LEU A 24 -9.12 -2.85 -0.55
CA LEU A 24 -8.37 -4.12 -0.60
C LEU A 24 -9.23 -5.25 -1.20
N GLU A 25 -10.50 -5.34 -0.82
CA GLU A 25 -11.44 -6.32 -1.40
C GLU A 25 -11.67 -6.06 -2.91
N GLU A 26 -11.81 -4.80 -3.32
CA GLU A 26 -11.88 -4.43 -4.73
C GLU A 26 -10.62 -4.83 -5.52
N LEU A 27 -9.44 -4.69 -4.90
CA LEU A 27 -8.17 -5.09 -5.51
C LEU A 27 -8.05 -6.61 -5.64
N GLU A 28 -8.50 -7.37 -4.63
CA GLU A 28 -8.48 -8.84 -4.68
C GLU A 28 -9.31 -9.38 -5.87
N ILE A 29 -10.47 -8.77 -6.12
CA ILE A 29 -11.30 -9.14 -7.29
C ILE A 29 -10.54 -8.85 -8.60
N LYS A 30 -9.94 -7.66 -8.72
CA LYS A 30 -9.16 -7.29 -9.92
C LYS A 30 -7.94 -8.19 -10.13
N GLN A 31 -7.28 -8.62 -9.05
CA GLN A 31 -6.16 -9.56 -9.12
C GLN A 31 -6.61 -10.91 -9.69
N LYS A 32 -7.76 -11.44 -9.24
CA LYS A 32 -8.33 -12.69 -9.78
C LYS A 32 -8.67 -12.57 -11.27
N GLU A 33 -9.25 -11.45 -11.70
CA GLU A 33 -9.53 -11.19 -13.12
C GLU A 33 -8.23 -11.14 -13.95
N LEU A 34 -7.19 -10.49 -13.42
CA LEU A 34 -5.90 -10.36 -14.10
C LEU A 34 -5.17 -11.71 -14.16
N GLU A 35 -5.26 -12.53 -13.11
CA GLU A 35 -4.74 -13.90 -13.12
C GLU A 35 -5.40 -14.75 -14.21
N GLN A 36 -6.72 -14.64 -14.37
CA GLN A 36 -7.44 -15.34 -15.44
C GLN A 36 -6.96 -14.92 -16.83
N GLN A 37 -6.80 -13.60 -17.06
CA GLN A 37 -6.22 -13.07 -18.30
C GLN A 37 -4.78 -13.54 -18.52
N GLY A 38 -4.00 -13.66 -17.45
CA GLY A 38 -2.64 -14.20 -17.47
C GLY A 38 -2.59 -15.64 -17.98
N VAL A 39 -3.49 -16.50 -17.49
CA VAL A 39 -3.61 -17.90 -17.95
C VAL A 39 -3.96 -17.97 -19.43
N GLU A 40 -4.82 -17.08 -19.92
CA GLU A 40 -5.21 -17.03 -21.34
C GLU A 40 -4.04 -16.61 -22.24
N VAL A 41 -3.28 -15.60 -21.84
CA VAL A 41 -2.06 -15.16 -22.55
C VAL A 41 -0.99 -16.26 -22.53
N GLU A 42 -0.78 -16.95 -21.40
CA GLU A 42 0.16 -18.08 -21.33
C GLU A 42 -0.24 -19.22 -22.28
N LYS A 43 -1.53 -19.53 -22.37
CA LYS A 43 -2.05 -20.54 -23.31
C LYS A 43 -1.80 -20.14 -24.77
N MET A 44 -1.93 -18.86 -25.11
CA MET A 44 -1.62 -18.36 -26.45
C MET A 44 -0.12 -18.52 -26.76
N PHE A 45 0.77 -18.15 -25.82
CA PHE A 45 2.22 -18.34 -26.00
C PHE A 45 2.60 -19.81 -26.26
N ARG A 46 1.99 -20.74 -25.51
CA ARG A 46 2.22 -22.19 -25.70
C ARG A 46 1.72 -22.71 -27.04
N ARG A 47 0.68 -22.09 -27.64
CA ARG A 47 0.13 -22.46 -28.94
C ARG A 47 0.92 -21.86 -30.10
N GLU A 48 1.38 -20.63 -29.97
CA GLU A 48 2.10 -19.88 -31.01
C GLU A 48 3.57 -20.32 -31.18
N GLY A 49 4.17 -21.00 -30.18
CA GLY A 49 5.53 -21.55 -30.22
C GLY A 49 5.82 -22.62 -31.30
N HIS A 50 4.89 -22.87 -32.22
CA HIS A 50 5.01 -23.87 -33.30
C HIS A 50 4.87 -23.30 -34.73
N GLY A 51 4.97 -21.97 -34.93
CA GLY A 51 5.11 -21.39 -36.27
C GLY A 51 4.29 -20.12 -36.55
N SER A 52 4.18 -19.20 -35.59
CA SER A 52 3.45 -17.95 -35.76
C SER A 52 4.28 -16.87 -36.48
N ASP A 53 3.59 -16.02 -37.26
CA ASP A 53 4.14 -14.84 -37.93
C ASP A 53 4.60 -13.80 -36.89
N SER A 54 5.72 -13.11 -37.15
CA SER A 54 6.34 -12.12 -36.25
C SER A 54 5.38 -11.01 -35.73
N LYS A 55 4.27 -10.77 -36.43
CA LYS A 55 3.25 -9.79 -36.02
C LYS A 55 2.33 -10.28 -34.90
N GLU A 56 1.90 -11.54 -34.94
CA GLU A 56 1.04 -12.13 -33.90
C GLU A 56 1.84 -12.26 -32.58
N GLU A 57 3.10 -12.68 -32.68
CA GLU A 57 4.03 -12.71 -31.55
C GLU A 57 4.21 -11.32 -30.91
N ALA A 58 4.33 -10.26 -31.72
CA ALA A 58 4.45 -8.89 -31.22
C ALA A 58 3.17 -8.41 -30.51
N GLU A 59 1.99 -8.75 -31.02
CA GLU A 59 0.70 -8.43 -30.38
C GLU A 59 0.52 -9.19 -29.06
N LEU A 60 0.94 -10.46 -29.00
CA LEU A 60 0.89 -11.26 -27.78
C LEU A 60 1.86 -10.74 -26.71
N MET A 61 3.08 -10.37 -27.11
CA MET A 61 4.05 -9.72 -26.23
C MET A 61 3.51 -8.40 -25.68
N GLN A 62 2.84 -7.58 -26.49
CA GLN A 62 2.23 -6.34 -26.02
C GLN A 62 1.14 -6.59 -24.96
N LYS A 63 0.29 -7.61 -25.15
CA LYS A 63 -0.71 -8.02 -24.15
C LYS A 63 -0.05 -8.48 -22.85
N TRP A 64 1.02 -9.26 -22.95
CA TRP A 64 1.79 -9.72 -21.80
C TRP A 64 2.42 -8.56 -21.01
N TYR A 65 3.05 -7.60 -21.68
CA TYR A 65 3.58 -6.40 -21.03
C TYR A 65 2.50 -5.61 -20.31
N THR A 66 1.33 -5.45 -20.94
CA THR A 66 0.19 -4.76 -20.34
C THR A 66 -0.29 -5.47 -19.07
N LEU A 67 -0.34 -6.81 -19.09
CA LEU A 67 -0.72 -7.62 -17.93
C LEU A 67 0.28 -7.50 -16.78
N ILE A 68 1.58 -7.59 -17.06
CA ILE A 68 2.62 -7.43 -16.03
C ILE A 68 2.56 -6.03 -15.42
N HIS A 69 2.44 -4.99 -16.25
CA HIS A 69 2.35 -3.62 -15.77
C HIS A 69 1.11 -3.44 -14.87
N SER A 70 -0.03 -3.99 -15.29
CA SER A 70 -1.27 -3.94 -14.52
C SER A 70 -1.15 -4.71 -13.20
N LYS A 71 -0.49 -5.87 -13.19
CA LYS A 71 -0.21 -6.66 -11.99
C LYS A 71 0.68 -5.89 -11.00
N ASN A 72 1.77 -5.29 -11.49
CA ASN A 72 2.69 -4.51 -10.66
C ASN A 72 1.96 -3.33 -10.02
N LYS A 73 1.13 -2.63 -10.80
CA LYS A 73 0.31 -1.52 -10.29
C LYS A 73 -0.66 -1.95 -9.19
N LEU A 74 -1.40 -3.05 -9.39
CA LEU A 74 -2.31 -3.58 -8.37
C LEU A 74 -1.55 -4.00 -7.11
N THR A 75 -0.40 -4.63 -7.26
CA THR A 75 0.45 -5.05 -6.13
C THR A 75 0.97 -3.85 -5.35
N ARG A 76 1.40 -2.78 -6.03
CA ARG A 76 1.84 -1.53 -5.39
C ARG A 76 0.69 -0.88 -4.62
N GLU A 77 -0.49 -0.78 -5.24
CA GLU A 77 -1.67 -0.19 -4.61
C GLU A 77 -2.09 -0.97 -3.35
N GLU A 78 -2.06 -2.30 -3.41
CA GLU A 78 -2.31 -3.16 -2.26
C GLU A 78 -1.30 -2.92 -1.12
N GLN A 79 0.00 -2.88 -1.44
CA GLN A 79 1.06 -2.64 -0.46
C GLN A 79 0.92 -1.27 0.21
N GLU A 80 0.60 -0.23 -0.56
CA GLU A 80 0.33 1.11 -0.01
C GLU A 80 -0.86 1.10 0.96
N LEU A 81 -1.95 0.42 0.60
CA LEU A 81 -3.15 0.33 1.43
C LEU A 81 -2.88 -0.43 2.74
N VAL A 82 -2.13 -1.54 2.67
CA VAL A 82 -1.70 -2.29 3.86
C VAL A 82 -0.83 -1.43 4.77
N ILE A 83 0.10 -0.64 4.21
CA ILE A 83 0.91 0.30 5.00
C ILE A 83 0.05 1.35 5.67
N ARG A 84 -0.91 1.96 4.95
CA ARG A 84 -1.84 2.94 5.52
C ARG A 84 -2.71 2.34 6.62
N LEU A 85 -3.15 1.09 6.48
CA LEU A 85 -3.90 0.39 7.52
C LEU A 85 -3.07 0.23 8.80
N LYS A 86 -1.81 -0.21 8.67
CA LYS A 86 -0.88 -0.31 9.81
C LYS A 86 -0.62 1.03 10.48
N ASP A 87 -0.47 2.11 9.71
CA ASP A 87 -0.31 3.46 10.28
C ASP A 87 -1.54 3.87 11.09
N LEU A 88 -2.76 3.62 10.59
CA LEU A 88 -4.00 3.90 11.31
C LEU A 88 -4.12 3.09 12.63
N GLU A 89 -3.70 1.82 12.63
CA GLU A 89 -3.67 0.99 13.83
C GLU A 89 -2.71 1.55 14.89
N LEU A 90 -1.51 1.96 14.46
CA LEU A 90 -0.52 2.61 15.30
C LEU A 90 -1.03 3.95 15.85
N GLU A 91 -1.68 4.77 15.03
CA GLU A 91 -2.31 6.02 15.49
C GLU A 91 -3.40 5.79 16.54
N ASP A 92 -4.23 4.75 16.37
CA ASP A 92 -5.26 4.42 17.33
C ASP A 92 -4.65 3.92 18.65
N ARG A 93 -3.62 3.07 18.58
CA ARG A 93 -2.87 2.61 19.75
C ARG A 93 -2.21 3.78 20.48
N HIS A 94 -1.55 4.68 19.76
CA HIS A 94 -0.89 5.86 20.32
C HIS A 94 -1.91 6.78 21.01
N SER A 95 -3.08 7.00 20.38
CA SER A 95 -4.17 7.79 20.96
C SER A 95 -4.71 7.20 22.26
N LYS A 96 -4.83 5.87 22.35
CA LYS A 96 -5.25 5.17 23.58
C LYS A 96 -4.20 5.33 24.68
N LEU A 97 -2.91 5.11 24.36
CA LEU A 97 -1.80 5.32 25.30
C LEU A 97 -1.75 6.75 25.83
N GLN A 98 -1.90 7.74 24.94
CA GLN A 98 -1.91 9.13 25.32
C GLN A 98 -3.06 9.47 26.28
N GLN A 99 -4.24 8.88 26.07
CA GLN A 99 -5.37 9.05 26.99
C GLN A 99 -5.07 8.41 28.36
N THR A 100 -4.59 7.16 28.38
CA THR A 100 -4.21 6.46 29.61
C THR A 100 -3.14 7.24 30.39
N LEU A 101 -2.14 7.78 29.70
CA LEU A 101 -1.10 8.59 30.33
C LEU A 101 -1.67 9.86 30.95
N ARG A 102 -2.56 10.59 30.23
CA ARG A 102 -3.21 11.80 30.75
C ARG A 102 -4.03 11.51 32.01
N GLU A 103 -4.77 10.40 32.02
CA GLU A 103 -5.56 9.98 33.18
C GLU A 103 -4.68 9.66 34.39
N ARG A 104 -3.54 9.00 34.18
CA ARG A 104 -2.56 8.70 35.24
C ARG A 104 -1.86 9.96 35.75
N LEU A 105 -1.44 10.85 34.85
CA LEU A 105 -0.80 12.12 35.21
C LEU A 105 -1.73 13.06 35.98
N ALA A 106 -3.04 12.94 35.79
CA ALA A 106 -4.04 13.71 36.54
C ALA A 106 -4.30 13.16 37.96
N GLN A 107 -3.79 11.97 38.31
CA GLN A 107 -3.85 11.45 39.68
C GLN A 107 -2.84 12.19 40.57
N ASN A 108 -3.13 12.28 41.88
CA ASN A 108 -2.38 13.06 42.87
C ASN A 108 -0.85 12.85 42.81
N SER A 109 -0.10 13.85 43.27
CA SER A 109 1.37 13.92 43.22
C SER A 109 2.09 12.80 43.97
N ASP A 110 1.43 12.15 44.92
CA ASP A 110 2.01 11.08 45.75
C ASP A 110 1.97 9.74 44.99
N LYS A 111 2.79 9.65 43.95
CA LYS A 111 2.91 8.45 43.13
C LYS A 111 3.91 7.48 43.73
N THR A 112 3.51 6.22 43.82
CA THR A 112 4.41 5.11 44.13
C THR A 112 5.41 4.87 43.00
N GLU A 113 6.57 4.29 43.32
CA GLU A 113 7.56 3.91 42.30
C GLU A 113 6.95 3.01 41.22
N ALA A 114 6.04 2.12 41.59
CA ALA A 114 5.32 1.26 40.64
C ALA A 114 4.45 2.07 39.65
N GLN A 115 3.78 3.12 40.11
CA GLN A 115 2.99 4.01 39.24
C GLN A 115 3.88 4.79 38.29
N ILE A 116 5.03 5.30 38.76
CA ILE A 116 6.01 6.00 37.93
C ILE A 116 6.58 5.05 36.86
N MET A 117 6.90 3.82 37.24
CA MET A 117 7.39 2.80 36.30
C MET A 117 6.37 2.47 35.22
N GLU A 118 5.07 2.43 35.54
CA GLU A 118 4.02 2.20 34.55
C GLU A 118 3.87 3.38 33.58
N GLU A 119 3.96 4.62 34.06
CA GLU A 119 3.98 5.81 33.19
C GLU A 119 5.18 5.81 32.23
N ARG A 120 6.36 5.37 32.71
CA ARG A 120 7.55 5.21 31.88
C ARG A 120 7.38 4.14 30.81
N LYS A 121 6.71 3.03 31.11
CA LYS A 121 6.40 1.99 30.11
C LYS A 121 5.47 2.52 29.02
N ILE A 122 4.43 3.26 29.39
CA ILE A 122 3.52 3.90 28.44
C ILE A 122 4.29 4.83 27.51
N LEU A 123 5.18 5.66 28.05
CA LEU A 123 6.03 6.56 27.27
C LEU A 123 6.97 5.79 26.33
N ALA A 124 7.60 4.72 26.80
CA ALA A 124 8.49 3.90 25.98
C ALA A 124 7.75 3.28 24.79
N GLU A 125 6.56 2.71 25.02
CA GLU A 125 5.73 2.17 23.93
C GLU A 125 5.26 3.27 22.97
N MET A 126 4.92 4.46 23.48
CA MET A 126 4.57 5.60 22.62
C MET A 126 5.72 5.99 21.70
N LEU A 127 6.97 5.95 22.17
CA LEU A 127 8.16 6.21 21.35
C LEU A 127 8.37 5.11 20.31
N GLU A 128 8.26 3.84 20.69
CA GLU A 128 8.34 2.71 19.75
C GLU A 128 7.30 2.82 18.64
N ILE A 129 6.09 3.31 18.95
CA ILE A 129 5.07 3.57 17.92
C ILE A 129 5.53 4.66 16.95
N VAL A 130 6.16 5.75 17.42
CA VAL A 130 6.69 6.79 16.52
C VAL A 130 7.73 6.20 15.59
N GLU A 131 8.67 5.41 16.12
CA GLU A 131 9.70 4.74 15.31
C GLU A 131 9.09 3.82 14.25
N LYS A 132 8.10 2.99 14.61
CA LYS A 132 7.38 2.14 13.66
C LYS A 132 6.66 2.93 12.57
N ARG A 133 6.10 4.09 12.89
CA ARG A 133 5.44 4.96 11.89
C ARG A 133 6.47 5.57 10.95
N ASP A 134 7.64 5.95 11.44
CA ASP A 134 8.75 6.42 10.60
C ASP A 134 9.23 5.32 9.64
N GLU A 135 9.29 4.05 10.09
CA GLU A 135 9.57 2.91 9.22
C GLU A 135 8.51 2.75 8.11
N LEU A 136 7.22 2.92 8.44
CA LEU A 136 6.14 2.87 7.43
C LEU A 136 6.27 3.97 6.38
N VAL A 137 6.67 5.18 6.79
CA VAL A 137 6.96 6.28 5.85
C VAL A 137 8.12 5.90 4.93
N ALA A 138 9.19 5.33 5.49
CA ALA A 138 10.31 4.85 4.69
C ALA A 138 9.88 3.76 3.70
N MET A 139 9.01 2.83 4.11
CA MET A 139 8.45 1.80 3.22
C MET A 139 7.66 2.40 2.05
N LEU A 140 6.82 3.43 2.29
CA LEU A 140 6.11 4.12 1.21
C LEU A 140 7.07 4.77 0.20
N GLU A 141 8.14 5.40 0.70
CA GLU A 141 9.14 5.99 -0.19
C GLU A 141 9.88 4.91 -1.01
N GLN A 142 10.17 3.75 -0.41
CA GLN A 142 10.74 2.62 -1.15
C GLN A 142 9.80 2.11 -2.25
N LEU A 143 8.50 2.04 -2.01
CA LEU A 143 7.52 1.67 -3.04
C LEU A 143 7.50 2.67 -4.20
N ARG A 144 7.59 3.96 -3.89
CA ARG A 144 7.64 5.04 -4.88
C ARG A 144 8.93 5.00 -5.70
N LEU A 145 10.07 4.74 -5.07
CA LEU A 145 11.35 4.63 -5.78
C LEU A 145 11.38 3.42 -6.72
N ARG A 146 10.85 2.28 -6.29
CA ARG A 146 10.69 1.09 -7.16
C ARG A 146 9.79 1.39 -8.36
N GLU A 147 8.74 2.19 -8.19
CA GLU A 147 7.86 2.58 -9.31
C GLU A 147 8.63 3.29 -10.40
N VAL A 148 9.41 4.30 -10.01
CA VAL A 148 10.22 5.09 -10.93
C VAL A 148 11.27 4.21 -11.63
N GLU A 149 11.84 3.24 -10.94
CA GLU A 149 12.80 2.30 -11.52
C GLU A 149 12.13 1.33 -12.51
N GLU A 150 10.96 0.78 -12.17
CA GLU A 150 10.17 -0.07 -13.05
C GLU A 150 9.74 0.68 -14.32
N GLU A 151 9.33 1.94 -14.22
CA GLU A 151 8.99 2.79 -15.37
C GLU A 151 10.21 3.07 -16.28
N LYS A 152 11.37 3.34 -15.69
CA LYS A 152 12.62 3.53 -16.45
C LYS A 152 13.03 2.26 -17.19
N ASN A 153 12.93 1.11 -16.54
CA ASN A 153 13.25 -0.18 -17.15
C ASN A 153 12.26 -0.54 -18.27
N ALA A 154 10.96 -0.30 -18.04
CA ALA A 154 9.94 -0.53 -19.06
C ALA A 154 10.16 0.35 -20.30
N THR A 155 10.49 1.63 -20.12
CA THR A 155 10.75 2.55 -21.24
C THR A 155 12.00 2.19 -22.04
N THR A 156 13.07 1.74 -21.39
CA THR A 156 14.28 1.27 -22.08
C THR A 156 14.04 -0.02 -22.85
N GLU A 157 13.31 -0.97 -22.28
CA GLU A 157 13.03 -2.25 -22.95
C GLU A 157 12.14 -2.06 -24.19
N VAL A 158 11.09 -1.24 -24.08
CA VAL A 158 10.20 -0.91 -25.21
C VAL A 158 10.96 -0.21 -26.35
N PHE A 159 11.84 0.74 -26.02
CA PHE A 159 12.65 1.45 -27.03
C PHE A 159 13.64 0.51 -27.73
N SER A 160 14.24 -0.43 -27.00
CA SER A 160 15.18 -1.40 -27.57
C SER A 160 14.54 -2.41 -28.53
N LYS A 161 13.25 -2.74 -28.33
CA LYS A 161 12.50 -3.71 -29.15
C LYS A 161 11.70 -3.06 -30.29
N GLY A 162 11.79 -1.73 -30.48
CA GLY A 162 11.04 -1.01 -31.52
C GLY A 162 9.51 -1.07 -31.36
N MET A 163 9.02 -1.41 -30.16
CA MET A 163 7.61 -1.50 -29.84
C MET A 163 7.04 -0.11 -29.50
N LYS A 164 5.76 0.14 -29.82
CA LYS A 164 5.09 1.38 -29.40
C LYS A 164 4.89 1.33 -27.88
N SER A 165 5.20 2.44 -27.19
CA SER A 165 4.98 2.56 -25.75
C SER A 165 3.52 2.30 -25.39
N PRO A 166 3.22 1.32 -24.51
CA PRO A 166 1.87 1.15 -23.97
C PRO A 166 1.47 2.31 -23.04
N LEU A 167 2.44 3.13 -22.62
CA LEU A 167 2.28 4.19 -21.61
C LEU A 167 2.01 5.57 -22.21
N SER A 168 1.53 5.69 -23.45
CA SER A 168 1.08 7.00 -23.93
C SER A 168 -0.07 7.47 -23.03
N PRO A 169 0.07 8.59 -22.30
CA PRO A 169 -1.07 9.19 -21.64
C PRO A 169 -2.08 9.46 -22.74
N GLY A 170 -3.29 8.93 -22.60
CA GLY A 170 -4.40 9.38 -23.42
C GLY A 170 -4.57 10.87 -23.16
N GLU A 171 -4.06 11.70 -24.07
CA GLU A 171 -4.57 13.04 -24.31
C GLU A 171 -6.05 12.86 -24.65
N LYS A 172 -6.90 12.92 -23.63
CA LYS A 172 -8.33 13.12 -23.84
C LYS A 172 -8.49 14.56 -24.25
N SER A 173 -8.68 14.71 -25.56
CA SER A 173 -9.27 15.87 -26.21
C SER A 173 -10.68 16.18 -25.69
#